data_AF-A0A5D0QAF9-F1
#
_entry.id   AF-A0A5D0QAF9-F1
#
_cell.length_a   1.000
_cell.length_b   1.000
_cell.length_c   1.000
_cell.angle_alpha   90.00
_cell.angle_beta   90.00
_cell.angle_gamma   90.00
#
_symmetry.space_group_name_H-M   'P 1'
#
loop_
_entity.id
_entity.type
_entity.pdbx_description
1 polymer ?
#
loop_
_entity_poly.entity_id
_entity_poly.type
_entity_poly.pdbx_seq_one_letter_code
_entity_poly.pdbx_strand_id
1 'polypeptide(L)'
;MEGAGGGGGLGAEARAVLRRLDGRFHIEVAAASQSARLTQEEIRLQADIGPLLWLPYDEPGRHDEATAQHRAIAEAIRRGDPGLARDLAEQHVLDAIERLIELRLRLADA
;
A
#
# COMPACT_ATOMS: atom_id res chain seq x y z
N MET A 1 22.12 -32.46 -5.35
CA MET A 1 22.26 -31.36 -6.32
C MET A 1 20.99 -31.37 -7.15
N GLU A 2 20.01 -30.57 -6.76
CA GLU A 2 18.90 -30.07 -7.59
C GLU A 2 18.10 -29.15 -6.68
N GLY A 3 18.31 -27.85 -6.86
CA GLY A 3 17.69 -26.80 -6.10
C GLY A 3 16.66 -26.03 -6.92
N ALA A 4 15.79 -25.38 -6.17
CA ALA A 4 15.09 -24.13 -6.46
C ALA A 4 13.91 -24.13 -7.44
N GLY A 5 12.80 -23.53 -6.98
CA GLY A 5 12.03 -22.63 -7.85
C GLY A 5 10.51 -22.83 -7.93
N GLY A 6 9.83 -23.29 -6.88
CA GLY A 6 8.36 -23.22 -6.83
C GLY A 6 7.88 -21.79 -6.58
N GLY A 7 7.82 -20.96 -7.63
CA GLY A 7 7.27 -19.61 -7.60
C GLY A 7 5.77 -19.61 -7.28
N GLY A 8 5.44 -19.61 -5.98
CA GLY A 8 4.06 -19.54 -5.49
C GLY A 8 3.53 -18.12 -5.53
N GLY A 9 3.18 -17.61 -6.72
CA GLY A 9 2.41 -16.37 -6.82
C GLY A 9 1.04 -16.55 -6.14
N LEU A 10 0.59 -15.54 -5.39
CA LEU A 10 -0.73 -15.57 -4.73
C LEU A 10 -1.86 -15.85 -5.74
N GLY A 11 -2.94 -16.50 -5.33
CA GLY A 11 -4.13 -16.64 -6.19
C GLY A 11 -4.76 -15.27 -6.51
N ALA A 12 -5.49 -15.17 -7.63
CA ALA A 12 -6.17 -13.91 -8.03
C ALA A 12 -7.15 -13.40 -6.96
N GLU A 13 -7.83 -14.31 -6.27
CA GLU A 13 -8.72 -13.99 -5.15
C GLU A 13 -7.94 -13.40 -3.96
N ALA A 14 -6.80 -13.99 -3.61
CA ALA A 14 -5.94 -13.49 -2.54
C ALA A 14 -5.42 -12.08 -2.84
N ARG A 15 -5.00 -11.80 -4.09
CA ARG A 15 -4.64 -10.44 -4.51
C ARG A 15 -5.79 -9.45 -4.39
N ALA A 16 -7.01 -9.86 -4.76
CA ALA A 16 -8.20 -9.01 -4.63
C ALA A 16 -8.55 -8.73 -3.16
N VAL A 17 -8.32 -9.69 -2.25
CA VAL A 17 -8.47 -9.47 -0.81
C VAL A 17 -7.43 -8.48 -0.31
N LEU A 18 -6.16 -8.64 -0.68
CA LEU A 18 -5.09 -7.74 -0.25
C LEU A 18 -5.31 -6.31 -0.73
N ARG A 19 -5.77 -6.10 -1.98
CA ARG A 19 -6.21 -4.79 -2.48
C ARG A 19 -7.23 -4.10 -1.57
N ARG A 20 -8.24 -4.86 -1.15
CA ARG A 20 -9.31 -4.32 -0.31
C ARG A 20 -8.80 -3.99 1.09
N LEU A 21 -7.89 -4.81 1.63
CA LEU A 21 -7.30 -4.57 2.94
C LEU A 21 -6.39 -3.34 2.95
N ASP A 22 -5.60 -3.16 1.90
CA ASP A 22 -4.70 -2.01 1.73
C ASP A 22 -5.48 -0.69 1.72
N GLY A 23 -6.48 -0.55 0.84
CA GLY A 23 -7.29 0.66 0.80
C GLY A 23 -8.12 0.89 2.07
N ARG A 24 -8.60 -0.20 2.71
CA ARG A 24 -9.31 -0.09 3.99
C ARG A 24 -8.41 0.47 5.09
N PHE A 25 -7.11 0.13 5.13
CA PHE A 25 -6.19 0.65 6.13
C PHE A 25 -6.19 2.18 6.17
N HIS A 26 -6.03 2.83 5.01
CA HIS A 26 -5.97 4.29 4.93
C HIS A 26 -7.30 4.96 5.32
N ILE A 27 -8.44 4.39 4.90
CA ILE A 27 -9.77 4.87 5.33
C ILE A 27 -9.92 4.79 6.85
N GLU A 28 -9.51 3.69 7.48
CA GLU A 28 -9.65 3.51 8.93
C GLU A 28 -8.72 4.46 9.69
N VAL A 29 -7.51 4.73 9.19
CA VAL A 29 -6.61 5.77 9.74
C VAL A 29 -7.26 7.16 9.64
N ALA A 30 -7.82 7.51 8.50
CA ALA A 30 -8.52 8.79 8.31
C ALA A 30 -9.77 8.90 9.22
N ALA A 31 -10.54 7.82 9.35
CA ALA A 31 -11.70 7.76 10.24
C ALA A 31 -11.30 7.89 11.71
N ALA A 32 -10.19 7.30 12.13
CA ALA A 32 -9.65 7.43 13.49
C ALA A 32 -9.29 8.88 13.84
N SER A 33 -9.00 9.72 12.85
CA SER A 33 -8.78 11.16 13.04
C SER A 33 -10.06 11.94 13.40
N GLN A 34 -11.24 11.31 13.32
CA GLN A 34 -12.55 11.93 13.54
C GLN A 34 -12.83 13.15 12.65
N SER A 35 -12.19 13.23 11.47
CA SER A 35 -12.39 14.29 10.49
C SER A 35 -13.17 13.77 9.30
N ALA A 36 -14.48 14.07 9.27
CA ALA A 36 -15.34 13.67 8.15
C ALA A 36 -14.83 14.17 6.79
N ARG A 37 -14.21 15.36 6.76
CA ARG A 37 -13.55 15.90 5.57
C ARG A 37 -12.38 15.01 5.14
N LEU A 38 -11.48 14.66 6.07
CA LEU A 38 -10.32 13.83 5.74
C LEU A 38 -10.74 12.45 5.23
N THR A 39 -11.69 11.80 5.89
CA THR A 39 -12.21 10.50 5.45
C THR A 39 -12.84 10.55 4.06
N GLN A 40 -13.59 11.61 3.74
CA GLN A 40 -14.16 11.77 2.40
C GLN A 40 -13.10 11.99 1.33
N GLU A 41 -12.07 12.80 1.60
CA GLU A 41 -10.98 12.99 0.66
C GLU A 41 -10.20 11.68 0.45
N GLU A 42 -9.97 10.89 1.50
CA GLU A 42 -9.31 9.58 1.39
C GLU A 42 -10.13 8.60 0.52
N ILE A 43 -11.44 8.53 0.73
CA ILE A 43 -12.34 7.70 -0.09
C ILE A 43 -12.28 8.11 -1.57
N ARG A 44 -12.29 9.42 -1.85
CA ARG A 44 -12.18 9.93 -3.23
C ARG A 44 -10.84 9.57 -3.85
N LEU A 45 -9.75 9.79 -3.11
CA LEU A 45 -8.40 9.45 -3.58
C LEU A 45 -8.30 7.95 -3.90
N GLN A 46 -8.80 7.09 -3.01
CA GLN A 46 -8.80 5.65 -3.25
C GLN A 46 -9.61 5.26 -4.49
N ALA A 47 -10.73 5.93 -4.76
CA ALA A 47 -11.54 5.69 -5.96
C ALA A 47 -10.82 6.13 -7.24
N ASP A 48 -10.12 7.27 -7.20
CA ASP A 48 -9.47 7.86 -8.37
C ASP A 48 -8.14 7.17 -8.73
N ILE A 49 -7.31 6.86 -7.74
CA ILE A 49 -5.94 6.37 -7.97
C ILE A 49 -5.63 5.00 -7.33
N GLY A 50 -6.51 4.48 -6.48
CA GLY A 50 -6.29 3.20 -5.79
C GLY A 50 -5.96 2.02 -6.73
N PRO A 51 -6.67 1.83 -7.86
CA PRO A 51 -6.33 0.78 -8.82
C PRO A 51 -4.91 0.92 -9.40
N LEU A 52 -4.43 2.15 -9.63
CA LEU A 52 -3.09 2.41 -10.16
C LEU A 52 -2.02 2.13 -9.11
N LEU A 53 -2.22 2.60 -7.88
CA LEU A 53 -1.29 2.37 -6.77
C LEU A 53 -1.12 0.88 -6.47
N TRP A 54 -2.10 0.03 -6.79
CA TRP A 54 -1.98 -1.41 -6.58
C TRP A 54 -1.13 -2.14 -7.62
N LEU A 55 -1.04 -1.65 -8.87
CA LEU A 55 -0.40 -2.38 -9.97
C LEU A 55 1.01 -2.90 -9.65
N PRO A 56 1.89 -2.14 -8.97
CA PRO A 56 3.23 -2.62 -8.65
C PRO A 56 3.26 -3.70 -7.56
N TYR A 57 2.20 -3.80 -6.75
CA TYR A 57 2.13 -4.76 -5.64
C TYR A 57 1.77 -6.18 -6.09
N ASP A 58 1.33 -6.39 -7.34
CA ASP A 58 1.09 -7.73 -7.88
C ASP A 58 2.39 -8.52 -8.12
N GLU A 59 3.57 -7.89 -7.93
CA GLU A 59 4.89 -8.55 -7.97
C GLU A 59 5.22 -9.30 -6.67
N PRO A 60 5.94 -10.44 -6.73
CA PRO A 60 6.34 -11.18 -5.53
C PRO A 60 7.09 -10.33 -4.51
N GLY A 61 6.75 -10.46 -3.22
CA GLY A 61 7.41 -9.78 -2.10
C GLY A 61 6.96 -8.34 -1.83
N ARG A 62 6.22 -7.71 -2.76
CA ARG A 62 5.77 -6.32 -2.59
C ARG A 62 4.65 -6.17 -1.56
N HIS A 63 3.80 -7.18 -1.37
CA HIS A 63 2.78 -7.16 -0.33
C HIS A 63 3.35 -7.18 1.08
N ASP A 64 4.46 -7.88 1.30
CA ASP A 64 5.10 -7.98 2.61
C ASP A 64 5.67 -6.61 3.02
N GLU A 65 6.22 -5.87 2.05
CA GLU A 65 6.71 -4.50 2.22
C GLU A 65 5.59 -3.53 2.62
N ALA A 66 4.48 -3.51 1.87
CA ALA A 66 3.30 -2.69 2.21
C ALA A 66 2.75 -3.02 3.60
N THR A 67 2.66 -4.31 3.93
CA THR A 67 2.20 -4.78 5.24
C THR A 67 3.12 -4.29 6.37
N ALA A 68 4.44 -4.33 6.17
CA ALA A 68 5.40 -3.83 7.13
C ALA A 68 5.27 -2.31 7.34
N GLN A 69 5.07 -1.55 6.26
CA GLN A 69 4.86 -0.10 6.31
C GLN A 69 3.58 0.27 7.07
N HIS A 70 2.44 -0.37 6.77
CA HIS A 70 1.19 -0.16 7.50
C HIS A 70 1.33 -0.46 8.99
N ARG A 71 2.04 -1.54 9.33
CA ARG A 71 2.31 -1.89 10.73
C ARG A 71 3.12 -0.82 11.43
N ALA A 72 4.14 -0.28 10.77
CA ALA A 72 4.97 0.79 11.32
C ALA A 72 4.15 2.07 11.57
N ILE A 73 3.30 2.47 10.62
CA ILE A 73 2.38 3.60 10.77
C ILE A 73 1.44 3.40 11.96
N ALA A 74 0.77 2.24 12.02
CA ALA A 74 -0.16 1.93 13.10
C ALA A 74 0.52 1.92 14.48
N GLU A 75 1.76 1.44 14.55
CA GLU A 75 2.55 1.43 15.78
C GLU A 75 2.95 2.86 16.20
N ALA A 76 3.34 3.73 15.28
CA ALA A 76 3.64 5.14 15.56
C ALA A 76 2.39 5.88 16.09
N ILE A 77 1.22 5.65 15.47
CA ILE A 77 -0.07 6.16 15.94
C ILE A 77 -0.36 5.65 17.36
N ARG A 78 -0.22 4.34 17.59
CA ARG A 78 -0.46 3.72 18.90
C ARG A 78 0.44 4.28 20.00
N ARG A 79 1.67 4.67 19.67
CA ARG A 79 2.63 5.30 20.60
C ARG A 79 2.34 6.77 20.85
N GLY A 80 1.44 7.40 20.10
CA GLY A 80 1.17 8.83 20.18
C GLY A 80 2.32 9.68 19.62
N ASP A 81 3.04 9.18 18.62
CA ASP A 81 4.11 9.91 17.93
C ASP A 81 3.61 10.44 16.58
N PRO A 82 3.03 11.66 16.53
CA PRO A 82 2.45 12.20 15.32
C PRO A 82 3.50 12.56 14.25
N GLY A 83 4.74 12.86 14.66
CA GLY A 83 5.82 13.16 13.73
C GLY A 83 6.22 11.90 12.97
N LEU A 84 6.53 10.82 13.69
CA LEU A 84 6.88 9.55 13.08
C LEU A 84 5.72 8.96 12.25
N ALA A 85 4.48 9.05 12.74
CA ALA A 85 3.32 8.56 11.99
C ALA A 85 3.16 9.29 10.65
N ARG A 86 3.40 10.60 10.64
CA ARG A 86 3.38 11.41 9.42
C ARG A 86 4.50 10.99 8.47
N ASP A 87 5.74 10.94 8.94
CA ASP A 87 6.90 10.62 8.10
C ASP A 87 6.75 9.24 7.44
N LEU A 88 6.29 8.24 8.21
CA LEU A 88 6.05 6.89 7.69
C LEU A 88 4.89 6.84 6.68
N ALA A 89 3.82 7.60 6.88
CA ALA A 89 2.71 7.66 5.95
C ALA A 89 3.11 8.36 4.62
N GLU A 90 3.85 9.47 4.70
CA GLU A 90 4.39 10.16 3.53
C GLU A 90 5.36 9.25 2.77
N GLN A 91 6.28 8.57 3.46
CA GLN A 91 7.20 7.62 2.84
C GLN A 91 6.46 6.47 2.14
N HIS A 92 5.44 5.89 2.77
CA HIS A 92 4.64 4.81 2.15
C HIS A 92 4.02 5.23 0.82
N VAL A 93 3.50 6.46 0.73
CA VAL A 93 2.91 6.99 -0.51
C VAL A 93 4.00 7.25 -1.56
N LEU A 94 5.12 7.86 -1.18
CA LEU A 94 6.24 8.12 -2.09
C LEU A 94 6.78 6.82 -2.69
N ASP A 95 6.99 5.84 -1.85
CA ASP A 95 7.40 4.48 -2.20
C ASP A 95 6.41 3.84 -3.20
N ALA A 96 5.10 3.98 -2.99
CA ALA A 96 4.09 3.47 -3.92
C ALA A 96 4.16 4.17 -5.30
N ILE A 97 4.39 5.48 -5.31
CA ILE A 97 4.52 6.28 -6.53
C ILE A 97 5.79 5.91 -7.29
N GLU A 98 6.93 5.77 -6.61
CA GLU A 98 8.19 5.36 -7.23
C GLU A 98 8.05 4.01 -7.95
N ARG A 99 7.45 3.02 -7.27
CA ARG A 99 7.19 1.70 -7.87
C ARG A 99 6.25 1.77 -9.08
N LEU A 100 5.27 2.67 -9.06
CA LEU A 100 4.37 2.89 -10.20
C LEU A 100 5.11 3.50 -11.40
N ILE A 101 6.02 4.44 -11.14
CA ILE A 101 6.89 5.02 -12.18
C ILE A 101 7.80 3.94 -12.76
N GLU A 102 8.45 3.12 -11.93
CA GLU A 102 9.30 2.01 -12.37
C GLU A 102 8.53 1.00 -13.24
N LEU A 103 7.30 0.64 -12.83
CA LEU A 103 6.43 -0.22 -13.62
C LEU A 103 6.10 0.42 -14.97
N ARG A 104 5.76 1.71 -14.98
CA ARG A 104 5.44 2.44 -16.22
C ARG A 104 6.64 2.50 -17.18
N LEU A 105 7.85 2.74 -16.69
CA LEU A 105 9.06 2.77 -17.52
C LEU A 105 9.34 1.40 -18.15
N ARG A 106 9.24 0.31 -17.37
CA ARG A 106 9.39 -1.05 -17.91
C ARG A 106 8.38 -1.39 -18.99
N LEU A 107 7.14 -0.91 -18.86
CA LEU A 107 6.10 -1.10 -19.88
C LEU A 107 6.32 -0.25 -21.12
N ALA A 108 7.05 0.86 -21.03
CA ALA A 108 7.39 1.71 -22.17
C ALA A 108 8.61 1.21 -22.95
N ASP A 109 9.53 0.52 -22.27
CA ASP A 109 10.75 -0.05 -22.83
C ASP A 109 10.56 -1.50 -23.38
N ALA A 110 9.37 -2.08 -23.18
CA ALA A 110 8.98 -3.42 -23.64
C ALA A 110 8.26 -3.37 -25.00
#